data_AF-A0AA38G732-F1
#
_entry.id   AF-A0AA38G732-F1
#
_cell.length_a   1.000
_cell.length_b   1.000
_cell.length_c   1.000
_cell.angle_alpha   90.00
_cell.angle_beta   90.00
_cell.angle_gamma   90.00
#
_symmetry.space_group_name_H-M   'P 1'
#
loop_
_entity.id
_entity.type
_entity.pdbx_description
1 polymer ?
#
loop_
_entity_poly.entity_id
_entity_poly.type
_entity_poly.pdbx_seq_one_letter_code
_entity_poly.pdbx_strand_id
1 'polypeptide(L)' 'PSINTVENGDDLDLPPAPPEFEEGNASLIEETIDVNIGTEDEPRILKLGSLLTPEEVEIHTRILKEHQK' A
#
# COMPACT_ATOMS: atom_id res chain seq x y z
N PRO A 1 -14.01 -33.30 -34.09
CA PRO A 1 -13.70 -34.31 -33.06
C PRO A 1 -13.18 -33.57 -31.82
N SER A 2 -13.77 -33.83 -30.65
CA SER A 2 -13.28 -33.36 -29.34
C SER A 2 -12.05 -34.19 -28.89
N ILE A 3 -11.49 -33.83 -27.72
CA ILE A 3 -10.40 -34.41 -26.87
C ILE A 3 -8.93 -34.09 -27.28
N ASN A 4 -7.97 -33.72 -26.41
CA ASN A 4 -7.86 -33.65 -24.93
C ASN A 4 -6.64 -32.79 -24.50
N THR A 5 -6.66 -32.26 -23.28
CA THR A 5 -5.53 -31.64 -22.54
C THR A 5 -4.29 -32.54 -22.44
N VAL A 6 -3.09 -31.95 -22.60
CA VAL A 6 -1.81 -32.29 -21.91
C VAL A 6 -1.07 -30.96 -21.70
N GLU A 7 -1.02 -30.42 -20.49
CA GLU A 7 -0.03 -30.67 -19.43
C GLU A 7 1.27 -29.87 -19.64
N ASN A 8 1.45 -28.86 -18.75
CA ASN A 8 2.67 -28.16 -18.34
C ASN A 8 3.89 -28.29 -19.28
N GLY A 9 4.13 -27.26 -20.09
CA GLY A 9 5.34 -27.15 -20.87
C GLY A 9 5.84 -25.71 -20.86
N ASP A 10 6.58 -25.33 -19.82
CA ASP A 10 7.59 -24.28 -19.88
C ASP A 10 8.66 -24.62 -18.84
N ASP A 11 9.47 -25.63 -19.19
CA ASP A 11 10.80 -25.90 -18.67
C ASP A 11 11.72 -24.75 -19.13
N LEU A 12 11.43 -23.54 -18.66
CA LEU A 12 12.35 -22.43 -18.74
C LEU A 12 13.33 -22.66 -17.59
N ASP A 13 14.55 -23.08 -17.93
CA ASP A 13 15.73 -23.12 -17.05
C ASP A 13 16.03 -21.67 -16.62
N LEU A 14 15.17 -21.14 -15.76
CA LEU A 14 15.34 -19.85 -15.11
C LEU A 14 16.37 -20.09 -14.01
N PRO A 15 17.49 -19.34 -14.01
CA PRO A 15 18.43 -19.44 -12.90
C PRO A 15 17.66 -19.20 -11.60
N PRO A 16 17.97 -19.93 -10.51
CA PRO A 16 17.35 -19.64 -9.22
C PRO A 16 17.50 -18.15 -8.94
N ALA A 17 16.41 -17.53 -8.49
CA ALA A 17 16.44 -16.11 -8.14
C ALA A 17 17.64 -15.86 -7.22
N PRO A 18 18.43 -14.80 -7.44
CA PRO A 18 19.56 -14.50 -6.59
C PRO A 18 19.08 -14.36 -5.14
N PRO A 19 19.83 -14.88 -4.15
CA PRO A 19 19.40 -14.96 -2.75
C PRO A 19 19.13 -13.59 -2.10
N GLU A 20 19.52 -12.50 -2.77
CA GLU A 20 19.21 -11.11 -2.37
C GLU A 20 17.71 -10.78 -2.36
N PHE A 21 16.84 -11.66 -2.89
CA PHE A 21 15.38 -11.52 -2.79
C PHE A 21 14.74 -12.41 -1.71
N GLU A 22 15.51 -13.28 -1.06
CA GLU A 22 15.02 -14.19 0.01
C GLU A 22 15.25 -13.64 1.42
N GLU A 23 16.02 -12.56 1.58
CA GLU A 23 16.23 -11.92 2.88
C GLU A 23 15.40 -10.64 3.01
N GLY A 24 14.30 -10.77 3.74
CA GLY A 24 13.62 -9.65 4.36
C GLY A 24 12.47 -9.11 3.53
N ASN A 25 11.28 -9.60 3.87
CA ASN A 25 10.09 -8.79 4.00
C ASN A 25 10.41 -7.57 4.92
N ALA A 26 11.24 -6.64 4.45
CA ALA A 26 11.26 -5.29 4.94
C ALA A 26 9.93 -4.76 4.45
N SER A 27 8.88 -5.07 5.24
CA SER A 27 7.73 -4.20 5.35
C SER A 27 8.37 -2.82 5.42
N LEU A 28 8.27 -2.06 4.32
CA LEU A 28 8.48 -0.64 4.36
C LEU A 28 7.40 -0.24 5.36
N ILE A 29 7.75 -0.18 6.64
CA ILE A 29 6.87 0.34 7.67
C ILE A 29 6.85 1.81 7.30
N GLU A 30 6.00 2.16 6.33
CA GLU A 30 5.65 3.52 6.03
C GLU A 30 5.10 4.03 7.35
N GLU A 31 5.96 4.75 8.07
CA GLU A 31 5.57 5.38 9.30
C GLU A 31 4.37 6.25 8.95
N THR A 32 3.29 6.10 9.71
CA THR A 32 2.05 6.85 9.47
C THR A 32 1.63 7.58 10.73
N ILE A 33 1.07 8.76 10.56
CA ILE A 33 0.42 9.54 11.60
C ILE A 33 -1.10 9.41 11.48
N ASP A 34 -1.77 9.35 12.62
CA ASP A 34 -3.23 9.33 12.70
C ASP A 34 -3.76 10.76 12.75
N VAL A 35 -4.64 11.11 11.81
CA VAL A 35 -5.20 12.45 11.67
C VAL A 35 -6.72 12.38 11.70
N ASN A 36 -7.33 13.16 12.60
CA ASN A 36 -8.79 13.28 12.67
C ASN A 36 -9.30 14.29 11.64
N ILE A 37 -9.98 13.79 10.61
CA ILE A 37 -10.64 14.62 9.60
C ILE A 37 -12.14 14.83 9.88
N GLY A 38 -12.69 14.20 10.92
CA GLY A 38 -14.08 14.35 11.34
C GLY A 38 -14.30 15.53 12.30
N THR A 39 -15.44 15.51 12.99
CA THR A 39 -15.75 16.44 14.09
C THR A 39 -15.32 15.82 15.43
N GLU A 40 -15.46 16.57 16.52
CA GLU A 40 -15.24 16.02 17.87
C GLU A 40 -16.29 14.96 18.24
N ASP A 41 -17.53 15.14 17.78
CA ASP A 41 -18.65 14.23 18.03
C ASP A 41 -18.62 12.98 17.12
N GLU A 42 -18.13 13.15 15.88
CA GLU A 42 -17.97 12.08 14.89
C GLU A 42 -16.54 12.06 14.33
N PRO A 43 -15.56 11.54 15.09
CA PRO A 43 -14.18 11.49 14.65
C PRO A 43 -14.01 10.52 13.48
N ARG A 44 -13.22 10.94 12.49
CA ARG A 44 -12.85 10.11 11.33
C ARG A 44 -11.34 10.12 11.21
N ILE A 45 -10.72 9.06 11.71
CA ILE A 45 -9.26 8.92 11.73
C ILE A 45 -8.78 8.38 10.39
N LEU A 46 -7.82 9.08 9.78
CA LEU A 46 -7.10 8.63 8.60
C LEU A 46 -5.61 8.52 8.91
N LYS A 47 -4.97 7.54 8.26
CA LYS A 47 -3.52 7.36 8.31
C LYS A 47 -2.89 8.14 7.16
N LEU A 48 -2.04 9.10 7.49
CA LEU A 48 -1.20 9.81 6.52
C LEU A 48 0.25 9.38 6.72
N GLY A 49 1.07 9.39 5.66
CA GLY A 49 2.49 9.09 5.79
C GLY A 49 3.21 10.11 6.67
N SER A 50 4.06 9.65 7.58
CA SER A 50 4.87 10.49 8.49
C SER A 50 5.98 11.25 7.78
N LEU A 51 6.24 10.94 6.50
CA LEU A 51 7.15 11.72 5.66
C LEU A 51 6.59 13.11 5.31
N LEU A 52 5.29 13.33 5.52
CA LEU A 52 4.65 14.62 5.28
C LEU A 52 5.07 15.62 6.35
N THR A 53 5.45 16.81 5.91
CA THR A 53 5.66 17.93 6.82
C THR A 53 4.35 18.37 7.47
N PRO A 54 4.38 19.07 8.62
CA PRO A 54 3.17 19.57 9.27
C PRO A 54 2.28 20.43 8.36
N GLU A 55 2.89 21.20 7.45
CA GLU A 55 2.17 22.01 6.47
C GLU A 55 1.45 21.13 5.44
N GLU A 56 2.12 20.10 4.92
CA GLU A 56 1.50 19.13 4.01
C GLU A 56 0.36 18.37 4.69
N VAL A 57 0.53 17.96 5.95
CA VAL A 57 -0.53 17.31 6.72
C VAL A 57 -1.76 18.20 6.85
N GLU A 58 -1.58 19.50 7.11
CA GLU A 58 -2.68 20.47 7.18
C GLU A 58 -3.39 20.62 5.82
N ILE A 59 -2.63 20.75 4.73
CA ILE A 59 -3.17 20.84 3.36
C ILE A 59 -3.97 19.58 3.01
N HIS A 60 -3.39 18.40 3.25
CA HIS A 60 -4.05 17.11 3.02
C HIS A 60 -5.33 16.99 3.85
N THR A 61 -5.27 17.31 5.14
CA THR A 61 -6.42 17.30 6.05
C THR A 61 -7.54 18.21 5.55
N ARG A 62 -7.19 19.42 5.10
CA ARG A 62 -8.16 20.39 4.56
C ARG A 62 -8.84 19.88 3.29
N ILE A 63 -8.07 19.34 2.34
CA ILE A 63 -8.62 18.77 1.10
C ILE A 63 -9.58 17.61 1.45
N LEU A 64 -9.16 16.71 2.33
CA LEU A 64 -9.95 15.57 2.75
C LEU A 64 -11.26 15.99 3.44
N LYS A 65 -11.23 17.05 4.27
CA LYS A 65 -12.42 17.64 4.90
C LYS A 65 -13.37 18.28 3.89
N GLU A 66 -12.85 19.03 2.92
CA GLU A 66 -13.68 19.68 1.90
C GLU A 66 -14.38 18.69 0.98
N HIS A 67 -13.74 17.55 0.67
CA HIS A 67 -14.30 16.46 -0.14
C HIS A 67 -15.27 15.54 0.63
N GLN A 68 -15.52 15.76 1.92
CA GLN A 68 -16.53 15.02 2.70
C GLN A 68 -17.96 15.58 2.57
N LYS A 69 -18.14 16.73 1.91
CA LYS A 69 -19.45 17.32 1.60
C LYS A 69 -20.11 16.64 0.42
#